data_AF-A0A0M0JNY1-F1
#
_entry.id   AF-A0A0M0JNY1-F1
#
_cell.length_a   1.000
_cell.length_b   1.000
_cell.length_c   1.000
_cell.angle_alpha   90.00
_cell.angle_beta   90.00
_cell.angle_gamma   90.00
#
_symmetry.space_group_name_H-M   'P 1'
#
loop_
_entity.id
_entity.type
_entity.pdbx_description
1 polymer ?
#
loop_
_entity_poly.entity_id
_entity_poly.type
_entity_poly.pdbx_seq_one_letter_code
_entity_poly.pdbx_strand_id
1 'polypeptide(L)'
;MEHILHVAEKPSLAAAIATFLAHERAVSVRHGETDVHELDGSFLGKPARFRVTSVKGHVFNLDFTEPYASSWDRPPIELFSCGTVKTPTSGAVCNHLREAAKGCSHLVLWLDCDREGENICFEVMHIVLPALRPAAGDARRVWRARFSAVSAASVSRAMETLTQPNEAEASAVDARQELDLKVGVAFTRYLTQSVSDRIKRLANTTISFGPCQTPALGFVVQRHLEIAAFVPEPYWTLAARLQVLSADER
;
A
#
# COMPACT_ATOMS: atom_id res chain seq x y z
N MET A 1 17.94 0.61 29.84
CA MET A 1 16.72 1.22 29.27
C MET A 1 16.46 0.55 27.93
N GLU A 2 15.22 0.12 27.68
CA GLU A 2 14.89 -0.53 26.41
C GLU A 2 14.67 0.48 25.30
N HIS A 3 15.00 0.11 24.06
CA HIS A 3 14.76 0.93 22.88
C HIS A 3 13.69 0.26 22.01
N ILE A 4 12.63 0.99 21.67
CA ILE A 4 11.49 0.49 20.90
C ILE A 4 11.46 1.20 19.56
N LEU A 5 11.54 0.45 18.47
CA LEU A 5 11.39 0.99 17.13
C LEU A 5 9.90 1.05 16.78
N HIS A 6 9.45 2.21 16.32
CA HIS A 6 8.11 2.44 15.78
C HIS A 6 8.25 2.79 14.31
N VAL A 7 7.52 2.10 13.42
CA VAL A 7 7.57 2.34 11.98
C VAL A 7 6.18 2.66 11.46
N ALA A 8 6.00 3.82 10.83
CA ALA A 8 4.77 4.24 10.17
C ALA A 8 4.88 4.13 8.63
N GLU A 9 3.76 4.25 7.92
CA GLU A 9 3.74 4.12 6.46
C GLU A 9 4.37 5.31 5.70
N LYS A 10 4.27 6.51 6.27
CA LYS A 10 4.69 7.77 5.61
C LYS A 10 5.33 8.73 6.63
N PRO A 11 6.23 9.64 6.20
CA PRO A 11 6.92 10.56 7.12
C PRO A 11 6.00 11.45 7.96
N SER A 12 4.95 11.99 7.35
CA SER A 12 3.96 12.83 8.06
C SER A 12 3.24 12.08 9.18
N LEU A 13 2.94 10.79 8.96
CA LEU A 13 2.31 9.93 9.96
C LEU A 13 3.26 9.63 11.12
N ALA A 14 4.54 9.33 10.83
CA ALA A 14 5.55 9.12 11.87
C ALA A 14 5.73 10.37 12.75
N ALA A 15 5.80 11.55 12.15
CA ALA A 15 5.91 12.81 12.89
C ALA A 15 4.69 13.02 13.81
N ALA A 16 3.46 12.84 13.30
CA ALA A 16 2.25 12.98 14.09
C ALA A 16 2.19 12.00 15.26
N ILE A 17 2.52 10.72 15.02
CA ILE A 17 2.56 9.69 16.05
C ILE A 17 3.62 10.03 17.11
N ALA A 18 4.81 10.46 16.71
CA ALA A 18 5.86 10.86 17.64
C ALA A 18 5.40 12.02 18.55
N THR A 19 4.74 13.03 17.99
CA THR A 19 4.16 14.14 18.75
C THR A 19 3.13 13.66 19.75
N PHE A 20 2.22 12.78 19.36
CA PHE A 20 1.18 12.28 20.26
C PHE A 20 1.73 11.36 21.36
N LEU A 21 2.73 10.53 21.05
CA LEU A 21 3.42 9.70 22.06
C LEU A 21 4.25 10.53 23.05
N ALA A 22 4.72 11.70 22.62
CA ALA A 22 5.52 12.58 23.48
C ALA A 22 4.70 13.21 24.60
N HIS A 23 3.39 13.40 24.45
CA HIS A 23 2.55 14.12 25.42
C HIS A 23 3.21 15.44 25.86
N GLU A 24 3.56 16.30 24.90
CA GLU A 24 4.22 17.61 25.11
C GLU A 24 5.69 17.55 25.59
N ARG A 25 6.28 16.35 25.77
CA ARG A 25 7.71 16.20 26.05
C ARG A 25 8.55 16.50 24.81
N ALA A 26 9.83 16.81 25.04
CA ALA A 26 10.78 17.08 23.97
C ALA A 26 10.96 15.86 23.05
N VAL A 27 10.93 16.11 21.75
CA VAL A 27 11.22 15.12 20.70
C VAL A 27 12.50 15.56 19.99
N SER A 28 13.52 14.71 20.02
CA SER A 28 14.73 14.93 19.23
C SER A 28 14.51 14.37 17.83
N VAL A 29 14.96 15.08 16.79
CA VAL A 29 14.82 14.62 15.40
C VAL A 29 16.21 14.45 14.80
N ARG A 30 16.47 13.26 14.25
CA ARG A 30 17.62 13.02 13.37
C ARG A 30 17.13 12.94 11.94
N HIS A 31 17.66 13.82 11.09
CA HIS A 31 17.34 13.83 9.66
C HIS A 31 18.09 12.75 8.90
N GLY A 32 17.45 12.17 7.90
CA GLY A 32 17.99 11.07 7.10
C GLY A 32 17.09 10.74 5.91
N GLU A 33 17.09 9.49 5.45
CA GLU A 33 16.21 9.01 4.36
C GLU A 33 14.73 9.23 4.70
N THR A 34 14.37 8.94 5.95
CA THR A 34 13.21 9.48 6.65
C THR A 34 13.65 9.93 8.03
N ASP A 35 12.97 10.92 8.59
CA ASP A 35 13.31 11.42 9.92
C ASP A 35 13.15 10.33 10.99
N VAL A 36 14.03 10.36 11.99
CA VAL A 36 13.95 9.53 13.19
C VAL A 36 13.67 10.42 14.38
N HIS A 37 12.47 10.31 14.93
CA HIS A 37 12.02 11.02 16.11
C HIS A 37 12.34 10.17 17.35
N GLU A 38 13.18 10.68 18.24
CA GLU A 38 13.53 10.04 19.51
C GLU A 38 12.86 10.75 20.69
N LEU A 39 12.20 9.97 21.54
CA LEU A 39 11.53 10.46 22.74
C LEU A 39 11.53 9.40 23.83
N ASP A 40 11.35 9.82 25.08
CA ASP A 40 11.17 8.90 26.20
C ASP A 40 9.68 8.54 26.38
N GLY A 41 9.41 7.32 26.80
CA GLY A 41 8.07 6.79 26.96
C GLY A 41 7.99 5.65 27.95
N SER A 42 6.82 5.03 28.03
CA SER A 42 6.59 3.80 28.79
C SER A 42 6.10 2.74 27.83
N PHE A 43 6.70 1.55 27.89
CA PHE A 43 6.32 0.40 27.09
C PHE A 43 6.15 -0.81 28.00
N LEU A 44 4.99 -1.45 27.94
CA LEU A 44 4.64 -2.59 28.80
C LEU A 44 4.91 -2.32 30.30
N GLY A 45 4.59 -1.10 30.75
CA GLY A 45 4.77 -0.66 32.15
C GLY A 45 6.21 -0.32 32.55
N LYS A 46 7.17 -0.31 31.63
CA LYS A 46 8.57 0.01 31.91
C LYS A 46 9.02 1.26 31.16
N PRO A 47 9.92 2.09 31.73
CA PRO A 47 10.55 3.19 31.02
C PRO A 47 11.32 2.69 29.78
N ALA A 48 11.06 3.30 28.64
CA ALA A 48 11.66 2.95 27.37
C ALA A 48 11.95 4.19 26.53
N ARG A 49 12.90 4.08 25.61
CA ARG A 49 13.21 5.12 24.62
C ARG A 49 12.63 4.72 23.27
N PHE A 50 11.78 5.56 22.71
CA PHE A 50 11.16 5.33 21.41
C PHE A 50 12.00 5.94 20.30
N ARG A 51 12.08 5.22 19.18
CA ARG A 51 12.54 5.71 17.90
C ARG A 51 11.41 5.56 16.91
N VAL A 52 10.83 6.67 16.47
CA VAL A 52 9.72 6.68 15.51
C VAL A 52 10.25 7.10 14.16
N THR A 53 10.02 6.30 13.13
CA THR A 53 10.41 6.59 11.75
C THR A 53 9.36 6.03 10.80
N SER A 54 9.58 6.09 9.49
CA SER A 54 8.61 5.63 8.51
C SER A 54 9.25 4.96 7.31
N VAL A 55 8.42 4.24 6.55
CA VAL A 55 8.67 3.95 5.14
C VAL A 55 8.11 5.07 4.25
N LYS A 56 8.08 4.85 2.93
CA LYS A 56 7.48 5.75 1.93
C LYS A 56 6.50 4.96 1.05
N GLY A 57 5.55 4.26 1.69
CA GLY A 57 4.71 3.24 1.04
C GLY A 57 5.43 1.89 0.91
N HIS A 58 5.12 1.12 -0.14
CA HIS A 58 5.72 -0.20 -0.38
C HIS A 58 7.25 -0.13 -0.45
N VAL A 59 7.89 -1.04 0.28
CA VAL A 59 9.35 -1.14 0.36
C VAL A 59 9.88 -2.11 -0.69
N PHE A 60 9.06 -3.05 -1.14
CA PHE A 60 9.40 -4.02 -2.18
C PHE A 60 8.46 -3.91 -3.39
N ASN A 61 9.00 -4.30 -4.54
CA ASN A 61 8.26 -4.58 -5.76
C ASN A 61 8.34 -6.08 -6.06
N LEU A 62 7.24 -6.66 -6.55
CA LEU A 62 7.21 -8.04 -7.04
C LEU A 62 7.54 -8.07 -8.52
N ASP A 63 8.49 -8.91 -8.92
CA ASP A 63 8.83 -9.16 -10.33
C ASP A 63 9.04 -10.67 -10.56
N PHE A 64 9.16 -11.07 -11.82
CA PHE A 64 9.55 -12.43 -12.18
C PHE A 64 11.01 -12.71 -11.80
N THR A 65 11.36 -13.99 -11.68
CA THR A 65 12.77 -14.39 -11.63
C THR A 65 13.42 -14.26 -13.00
N GLU A 66 14.73 -13.99 -13.06
CA GLU A 66 15.48 -14.02 -14.32
C GLU A 66 15.41 -15.41 -14.99
N PRO A 67 15.39 -15.48 -16.33
CA PRO A 67 15.52 -14.37 -17.28
C PRO A 67 14.20 -13.65 -17.61
N TYR A 68 13.07 -14.05 -17.00
CA TYR A 68 11.74 -13.58 -17.41
C TYR A 68 11.46 -12.12 -17.03
N ALA A 69 12.12 -11.60 -15.99
CA ALA A 69 12.05 -10.18 -15.62
C ALA A 69 12.57 -9.29 -16.75
N SER A 70 13.74 -9.62 -17.31
CA SER A 70 14.44 -8.77 -18.28
C SER A 70 14.17 -9.11 -19.75
N SER A 71 13.75 -10.34 -20.07
CA SER A 71 13.56 -10.79 -21.47
C SER A 71 12.09 -11.00 -21.83
N TRP A 72 11.74 -10.55 -23.05
CA TRP A 72 10.43 -10.77 -23.69
C TRP A 72 10.48 -11.88 -24.75
N ASP A 73 11.64 -12.50 -24.98
CA ASP A 73 11.84 -13.48 -26.07
C ASP A 73 11.22 -14.85 -25.74
N ARG A 74 10.86 -15.06 -24.47
CA ARG A 74 10.23 -16.29 -24.00
C ARG A 74 8.72 -16.29 -24.27
N PRO A 75 8.13 -17.45 -24.59
CA PRO A 75 6.68 -17.57 -24.75
C PRO A 75 5.92 -17.04 -23.52
N PRO A 76 4.96 -16.11 -23.68
CA PRO A 76 4.26 -15.52 -22.54
C PRO A 76 3.52 -16.52 -21.65
N ILE A 77 3.16 -17.70 -22.16
CA ILE A 77 2.52 -18.77 -21.40
C ILE A 77 3.41 -19.31 -20.26
N GLU A 78 4.74 -19.24 -20.40
CA GLU A 78 5.69 -19.71 -19.38
C GLU A 78 5.64 -18.84 -18.11
N LEU A 79 5.17 -17.59 -18.21
CA LEU A 79 5.08 -16.66 -17.08
C LEU A 79 4.12 -17.11 -15.98
N PHE A 80 3.12 -17.95 -16.29
CA PHE A 80 2.21 -18.50 -15.27
C PHE A 80 2.93 -19.45 -14.29
N SER A 81 3.90 -20.21 -14.80
CA SER A 81 4.72 -21.14 -14.00
C SER A 81 6.01 -20.52 -13.50
N CYS A 82 6.38 -19.32 -13.96
CA CYS A 82 7.55 -18.60 -13.51
C CYS A 82 7.45 -18.25 -12.02
N GLY A 83 8.56 -18.38 -11.31
CA GLY A 83 8.71 -17.88 -9.94
C GLY A 83 8.70 -16.35 -9.92
N THR A 84 8.37 -15.80 -8.76
CA THR A 84 8.41 -14.36 -8.49
C THR A 84 9.39 -14.07 -7.37
N VAL A 85 9.91 -12.85 -7.36
CA VAL A 85 10.86 -12.35 -6.36
C VAL A 85 10.47 -10.95 -5.95
N LYS A 86 10.50 -10.67 -4.65
CA LYS A 86 10.36 -9.33 -4.11
C LYS A 86 11.73 -8.64 -4.07
N THR A 87 11.86 -7.51 -4.74
CA THR A 87 13.08 -6.70 -4.76
C THR A 87 12.85 -5.35 -4.09
N PRO A 88 13.81 -4.83 -3.30
CA PRO A 88 13.65 -3.53 -2.67
C PRO A 88 13.46 -2.42 -3.70
N THR A 89 12.43 -1.59 -3.53
CA THR A 89 12.21 -0.39 -4.35
C THR A 89 13.30 0.65 -4.12
N SER A 90 13.84 0.71 -2.89
CA SER A 90 14.96 1.57 -2.53
C SER A 90 15.86 0.90 -1.49
N GLY A 91 17.12 0.63 -1.87
CA GLY A 91 18.13 0.13 -0.95
C GLY A 91 18.41 1.11 0.21
N ALA A 92 18.23 2.41 -0.01
CA ALA A 92 18.42 3.44 1.02
C ALA A 92 17.41 3.30 2.16
N VAL A 93 16.13 3.06 1.85
CA VAL A 93 15.07 2.84 2.86
C VAL A 93 15.36 1.57 3.66
N CYS A 94 15.75 0.48 3.00
CA CYS A 94 16.11 -0.76 3.68
C CYS A 94 17.29 -0.57 4.65
N ASN A 95 18.33 0.13 4.22
CA ASN A 95 19.48 0.43 5.07
C ASN A 95 19.10 1.34 6.24
N HIS A 96 18.30 2.37 6.00
CA HIS A 96 17.76 3.25 7.02
C HIS A 96 17.00 2.49 8.11
N LEU A 97 16.08 1.60 7.73
CA LEU A 97 15.33 0.78 8.68
C LEU A 97 16.25 -0.13 9.51
N ARG A 98 17.26 -0.74 8.88
CA ARG A 98 18.26 -1.56 9.61
C ARG A 98 19.04 -0.73 10.61
N GLU A 99 19.51 0.47 10.23
CA GLU A 99 20.23 1.35 11.15
C GLU A 99 19.34 1.83 12.30
N ALA A 100 18.09 2.20 12.03
CA ALA A 100 17.13 2.62 13.06
C ALA A 100 16.83 1.48 14.07
N ALA A 101 16.79 0.25 13.58
CA ALA A 101 16.55 -0.97 14.36
C ALA A 101 17.71 -1.38 15.27
N LYS A 102 18.96 -0.99 14.95
CA LYS A 102 20.13 -1.39 15.74
C LYS A 102 19.99 -0.96 17.20
N GLY A 103 20.10 -1.93 18.10
CA GLY A 103 19.99 -1.73 19.54
C GLY A 103 18.56 -1.66 20.09
N CYS A 104 17.53 -1.69 19.22
CA CYS A 104 16.14 -1.82 19.65
C CYS A 104 15.82 -3.26 20.07
N SER A 105 15.01 -3.41 21.12
CA SER A 105 14.52 -4.71 21.62
C SER A 105 13.19 -5.12 20.97
N HIS A 106 12.36 -4.15 20.62
CA HIS A 106 11.01 -4.37 20.09
C HIS A 106 10.73 -3.51 18.86
N LEU A 107 9.73 -3.96 18.08
CA LEU A 107 9.16 -3.27 16.93
C LEU A 107 7.65 -3.08 17.14
N VAL A 108 7.17 -1.86 16.92
CA VAL A 108 5.75 -1.50 16.91
C VAL A 108 5.39 -0.92 15.54
N LEU A 109 4.42 -1.55 14.88
CA LEU A 109 4.00 -1.24 13.52
C LEU A 109 2.80 -0.30 13.52
N TRP A 110 2.95 0.84 12.88
CA TRP A 110 2.00 1.95 12.78
C TRP A 110 1.58 2.23 11.33
N LEU A 111 1.52 1.20 10.51
CA LEU A 111 1.13 1.33 9.11
C LEU A 111 -0.40 1.52 9.02
N ASP A 112 -0.91 1.99 7.88
CA ASP A 112 -2.35 2.22 7.75
C ASP A 112 -3.12 0.90 7.98
N CYS A 113 -4.33 0.98 8.56
CA CYS A 113 -5.06 -0.19 9.06
C CYS A 113 -5.92 -0.87 7.99
N ASP A 114 -5.33 -1.10 6.82
CA ASP A 114 -5.91 -1.86 5.70
C ASP A 114 -4.98 -3.03 5.30
N ARG A 115 -5.36 -3.77 4.25
CA ARG A 115 -4.60 -4.95 3.80
C ARG A 115 -3.22 -4.58 3.23
N GLU A 116 -3.09 -3.45 2.54
CA GLU A 116 -1.80 -3.01 1.99
C GLU A 116 -0.86 -2.62 3.14
N GLY A 117 -1.37 -1.91 4.14
CA GLY A 117 -0.62 -1.61 5.36
C GLY A 117 -0.21 -2.86 6.14
N GLU A 118 -1.05 -3.90 6.21
CA GLU A 118 -0.64 -5.19 6.77
C GLU A 118 0.44 -5.86 5.92
N ASN A 119 0.37 -5.82 4.59
CA ASN A 119 1.45 -6.36 3.74
C ASN A 119 2.79 -5.67 3.98
N ILE A 120 2.79 -4.33 4.01
CA ILE A 120 3.99 -3.54 4.29
C ILE A 120 4.50 -3.79 5.73
N CYS A 121 3.64 -4.19 6.68
CA CYS A 121 4.11 -4.60 8.02
C CYS A 121 5.10 -5.77 7.91
N PHE A 122 4.79 -6.77 7.09
CA PHE A 122 5.66 -7.94 6.89
C PHE A 122 6.93 -7.57 6.10
N GLU A 123 6.86 -6.62 5.17
CA GLU A 123 8.04 -6.07 4.49
C GLU A 123 9.00 -5.38 5.48
N VAL A 124 8.46 -4.54 6.38
CA VAL A 124 9.23 -3.89 7.44
C VAL A 124 9.83 -4.93 8.39
N MET A 125 9.05 -5.93 8.81
CA MET A 125 9.53 -7.01 9.67
C MET A 125 10.69 -7.77 9.04
N HIS A 126 10.60 -8.10 7.75
CA HIS A 126 11.67 -8.79 7.02
C HIS A 126 13.00 -8.03 7.08
N ILE A 127 12.95 -6.70 7.02
CA ILE A 127 14.15 -5.84 7.07
C ILE A 127 14.65 -5.64 8.50
N VAL A 128 13.75 -5.42 9.45
CA VAL A 128 14.05 -4.94 10.81
C VAL A 128 14.42 -6.08 11.75
N LEU A 129 13.72 -7.21 11.70
CA LEU A 129 13.90 -8.30 12.66
C LEU A 129 15.36 -8.82 12.76
N PRO A 130 16.10 -8.99 11.65
CA PRO A 130 17.51 -9.39 11.72
C PRO A 130 18.44 -8.34 12.35
N ALA A 131 18.03 -7.07 12.36
CA ALA A 131 18.81 -5.95 12.88
C ALA A 131 18.48 -5.58 14.34
N LEU A 132 17.38 -6.12 14.89
CA LEU A 132 17.05 -5.95 16.30
C LEU A 132 18.07 -6.62 17.20
N ARG A 133 18.17 -6.14 18.44
CA ARG A 133 18.99 -6.79 19.47
C ARG A 133 18.56 -8.26 19.63
N PRO A 134 19.51 -9.20 19.78
CA PRO A 134 19.19 -10.61 20.06
C PRO A 134 18.25 -10.73 21.26
N ALA A 135 17.18 -11.51 21.09
CA ALA A 135 16.27 -11.82 22.18
C ALA A 135 16.87 -12.92 23.06
N ALA A 136 16.61 -12.83 24.37
CA ALA A 136 16.77 -13.98 25.25
C ALA A 136 15.45 -14.78 25.25
N GLY A 137 15.47 -15.98 24.67
CA GLY A 137 14.29 -16.86 24.60
C GLY A 137 13.23 -16.41 23.59
N ASP A 138 12.01 -16.92 23.77
CA ASP A 138 10.88 -16.81 22.83
C ASP A 138 10.00 -15.58 23.08
N ALA A 139 10.61 -14.47 23.52
CA ALA A 139 9.86 -13.26 23.87
C ALA A 139 9.27 -12.60 22.61
N ARG A 140 7.97 -12.28 22.68
CA ARG A 140 7.26 -11.54 21.63
C ARG A 140 7.85 -10.14 21.44
N ARG A 141 8.44 -9.89 20.27
CA ARG A 141 9.15 -8.63 19.95
C ARG A 141 8.41 -7.69 19.02
N VAL A 142 7.45 -8.19 18.25
CA VAL A 142 6.70 -7.42 17.24
C VAL A 142 5.32 -7.11 17.79
N TRP A 143 4.84 -5.91 17.51
CA TRP A 143 3.52 -5.43 17.93
C TRP A 143 2.88 -4.65 16.80
N ARG A 144 1.56 -4.76 16.68
CA ARG A 144 0.76 -4.04 15.68
C ARG A 144 -0.20 -3.09 16.37
N ALA A 145 -0.01 -1.79 16.15
CA ALA A 145 -0.94 -0.76 16.60
C ALA A 145 -2.11 -0.66 15.62
N ARG A 146 -3.35 -0.70 16.11
CA ARG A 146 -4.56 -0.55 15.29
C ARG A 146 -5.26 0.76 15.60
N PHE A 147 -5.48 1.58 14.59
CA PHE A 147 -6.08 2.91 14.72
C PHE A 147 -6.89 3.24 13.46
N SER A 148 -7.88 4.13 13.59
CA SER A 148 -8.74 4.56 12.47
C SER A 148 -8.65 6.05 12.20
N ALA A 149 -7.94 6.79 13.06
CA ALA A 149 -7.70 8.22 12.91
C ALA A 149 -6.36 8.58 13.56
N VAL A 150 -5.71 9.62 13.04
CA VAL A 150 -4.44 10.14 13.56
C VAL A 150 -4.77 11.23 14.59
N SER A 151 -5.06 10.81 15.82
CA SER A 151 -5.37 11.72 16.94
C SER A 151 -4.72 11.22 18.23
N ALA A 152 -4.46 12.12 19.19
CA ALA A 152 -3.87 11.77 20.47
C ALA A 152 -4.61 10.62 21.17
N ALA A 153 -5.94 10.70 21.24
CA ALA A 153 -6.77 9.66 21.86
C ALA A 153 -6.69 8.31 21.14
N SER A 154 -6.62 8.31 19.80
CA SER A 154 -6.51 7.06 19.03
C SER A 154 -5.13 6.43 19.16
N VAL A 155 -4.06 7.24 19.17
CA VAL A 155 -2.67 6.76 19.34
C VAL A 155 -2.47 6.19 20.74
N SER A 156 -2.94 6.87 21.78
CA SER A 156 -2.86 6.35 23.16
C SER A 156 -3.59 5.01 23.29
N ARG A 157 -4.82 4.92 22.79
CA ARG A 157 -5.59 3.67 22.82
C ARG A 157 -4.88 2.55 22.07
N ALA A 158 -4.33 2.84 20.89
CA ALA A 158 -3.62 1.84 20.10
C ALA A 158 -2.36 1.31 20.81
N MET A 159 -1.65 2.14 21.58
CA MET A 159 -0.52 1.73 22.41
C MET A 159 -0.93 0.85 23.59
N GLU A 160 -2.12 1.07 24.15
CA GLU A 160 -2.66 0.27 25.25
C GLU A 160 -3.18 -1.11 24.77
N THR A 161 -3.66 -1.19 23.53
CA THR A 161 -4.29 -2.39 22.96
C THR A 161 -3.49 -2.97 21.78
N LEU A 162 -2.17 -3.05 21.91
CA LEU A 162 -1.30 -3.59 20.85
C LEU A 162 -1.61 -5.06 20.52
N THR A 163 -1.61 -5.38 19.23
CA THR A 163 -1.97 -6.71 18.69
C THR A 163 -0.81 -7.35 17.92
N GLN A 164 -1.07 -8.38 17.11
CA GLN A 164 -0.11 -8.95 16.16
C GLN A 164 -0.48 -8.58 14.72
N PRO A 165 0.53 -8.43 13.84
CA PRO A 165 0.27 -8.26 12.41
C PRO A 165 -0.45 -9.50 11.86
N ASN A 166 -1.33 -9.28 10.89
CA ASN A 166 -2.18 -10.35 10.34
C ASN A 166 -1.59 -10.94 9.05
N GLU A 167 -0.98 -12.12 9.16
CA GLU A 167 -0.33 -12.80 8.04
C GLU A 167 -1.32 -13.19 6.92
N ALA A 168 -2.56 -13.51 7.26
CA ALA A 168 -3.58 -13.86 6.26
C ALA A 168 -3.98 -12.66 5.39
N GLU A 169 -4.05 -11.46 5.97
CA GLU A 169 -4.30 -10.22 5.23
C GLU A 169 -3.13 -9.87 4.31
N ALA A 170 -1.89 -9.98 4.83
CA ALA A 170 -0.69 -9.78 4.04
C ALA A 170 -0.57 -10.78 2.88
N SER A 171 -0.85 -12.06 3.14
CA SER A 171 -0.83 -13.13 2.12
C SER A 171 -1.86 -12.91 1.03
N ALA A 172 -3.02 -12.33 1.35
CA ALA A 172 -4.03 -11.99 0.36
C ALA A 172 -3.55 -10.88 -0.60
N VAL A 173 -2.76 -9.93 -0.12
CA VAL A 173 -2.12 -8.91 -0.96
C VAL A 173 -1.05 -9.54 -1.84
N ASP A 174 -0.20 -10.41 -1.29
CA ASP A 174 0.83 -11.12 -2.08
C ASP A 174 0.21 -11.95 -3.21
N ALA A 175 -0.86 -12.69 -2.92
CA ALA A 175 -1.59 -13.44 -3.93
C ALA A 175 -2.18 -12.54 -5.03
N ARG A 176 -2.76 -11.39 -4.65
CA ARG A 176 -3.28 -10.41 -5.61
C ARG A 176 -2.16 -9.85 -6.49
N GLN A 177 -1.05 -9.43 -5.90
CA GLN A 177 0.10 -8.88 -6.63
C GLN A 177 0.67 -9.91 -7.62
N GLU A 178 0.80 -11.17 -7.22
CA GLU A 178 1.28 -12.24 -8.11
C GLU A 178 0.30 -12.51 -9.26
N LEU A 179 -1.01 -12.57 -8.99
CA LEU A 179 -2.03 -12.75 -10.02
C LEU A 179 -2.02 -11.60 -11.02
N ASP A 180 -2.01 -10.35 -10.54
CA ASP A 180 -1.98 -9.15 -11.36
C ASP A 180 -0.71 -9.12 -12.25
N LEU A 181 0.46 -9.47 -11.69
CA LEU A 181 1.72 -9.56 -12.41
C LEU A 181 1.68 -10.65 -13.49
N LYS A 182 1.34 -11.89 -13.11
CA LYS A 182 1.35 -13.04 -14.01
C LYS A 182 0.37 -12.87 -15.16
N VAL A 183 -0.89 -12.60 -14.84
CA VAL A 183 -1.95 -12.42 -15.83
C VAL A 183 -1.69 -11.16 -16.66
N GLY A 184 -1.39 -10.04 -16.01
CA GLY A 184 -1.18 -8.76 -16.68
C GLY A 184 -0.03 -8.83 -17.68
N VAL A 185 1.15 -9.29 -17.26
CA VAL A 185 2.33 -9.34 -18.12
C VAL A 185 2.19 -10.41 -19.21
N ALA A 186 1.66 -11.60 -18.90
CA ALA A 186 1.49 -12.65 -19.92
C ALA A 186 0.61 -12.19 -21.08
N PHE A 187 -0.58 -11.64 -20.79
CA PHE A 187 -1.46 -11.13 -21.84
C PHE A 187 -0.91 -9.86 -22.51
N THR A 188 -0.28 -8.95 -21.76
CA THR A 188 0.34 -7.75 -22.34
C THR A 188 1.43 -8.10 -23.35
N ARG A 189 2.35 -9.00 -23.00
CA ARG A 189 3.42 -9.44 -23.91
C ARG A 189 2.84 -10.13 -25.14
N TYR A 190 1.88 -11.04 -24.93
CA TYR A 190 1.20 -11.73 -26.03
C TYR A 190 0.49 -10.77 -26.99
N LEU A 191 -0.30 -9.83 -26.48
CA LEU A 191 -1.04 -8.86 -27.30
C LEU A 191 -0.10 -7.93 -28.04
N THR A 192 0.91 -7.40 -27.36
CA THR A 192 1.90 -6.50 -27.97
C THR A 192 2.63 -7.22 -29.10
N GLN A 193 3.20 -8.40 -28.86
CA GLN A 193 3.91 -9.18 -29.89
C GLN A 193 2.99 -9.60 -31.05
N SER A 194 1.75 -9.99 -30.78
CA SER A 194 0.82 -10.46 -31.81
C SER A 194 0.30 -9.34 -32.72
N VAL A 195 0.24 -8.11 -32.22
CA VAL A 195 -0.36 -6.97 -32.93
C VAL A 195 0.69 -6.05 -33.55
N SER A 196 1.85 -5.86 -32.92
CA SER A 196 2.89 -4.93 -33.38
C SER A 196 3.38 -5.26 -34.80
N ASP A 197 3.48 -6.53 -35.17
CA ASP A 197 3.88 -6.94 -36.53
C ASP A 197 2.79 -6.72 -37.59
N ARG A 198 1.52 -6.70 -37.17
CA ARG A 198 0.36 -6.64 -38.06
C ARG A 198 -0.10 -5.21 -38.31
N ILE A 199 0.08 -4.32 -37.34
CA ILE A 199 -0.40 -2.94 -37.40
C ILE A 199 0.78 -1.99 -37.22
N LYS A 200 1.33 -1.50 -38.35
CA LYS A 200 2.49 -0.59 -38.36
C LYS A 200 2.34 0.65 -37.47
N ARG A 201 1.11 1.17 -37.30
CA ARG A 201 0.83 2.30 -36.39
C ARG A 201 1.05 1.98 -34.90
N LEU A 202 1.08 0.70 -34.54
CA LEU A 202 1.24 0.19 -33.17
C LEU A 202 2.60 -0.51 -32.97
N ALA A 203 3.53 -0.40 -33.93
CA ALA A 203 4.81 -1.12 -33.91
C ALA A 203 5.68 -0.80 -32.67
N ASN A 204 5.41 0.31 -31.96
CA ASN A 204 6.11 0.71 -30.73
C ASN A 204 5.14 1.00 -29.58
N THR A 205 3.95 0.41 -29.60
CA THR A 205 2.93 0.65 -28.58
C THR A 205 2.71 -0.60 -27.76
N THR A 206 2.93 -0.50 -26.45
CA THR A 206 2.54 -1.55 -25.50
C THR A 206 1.03 -1.62 -25.41
N ILE A 207 0.46 -2.77 -25.77
CA ILE A 207 -0.97 -3.04 -25.61
C ILE A 207 -1.12 -3.81 -24.30
N SER A 208 -1.53 -3.11 -23.26
CA SER A 208 -1.67 -3.69 -21.93
C SER A 208 -2.98 -4.46 -21.76
N PHE A 209 -2.89 -5.54 -21.01
CA PHE A 209 -4.03 -6.25 -20.44
C PHE A 209 -3.87 -6.26 -18.92
N GLY A 210 -4.98 -6.22 -18.19
CA GLY A 210 -4.93 -6.55 -16.79
C GLY A 210 -6.30 -6.99 -16.28
N PRO A 211 -6.32 -7.92 -15.31
CA PRO A 211 -7.54 -8.62 -14.92
C PRO A 211 -8.63 -7.68 -14.40
N CYS A 212 -8.27 -6.52 -13.85
CA CYS A 212 -9.23 -5.50 -13.42
C CYS A 212 -9.35 -4.31 -14.40
N GLN A 213 -8.24 -3.84 -14.99
CA GLN A 213 -8.28 -2.70 -15.93
C GLN A 213 -9.08 -3.00 -17.21
N THR A 214 -9.02 -4.23 -17.71
CA THR A 214 -9.69 -4.60 -18.97
C THR A 214 -11.21 -4.66 -18.81
N PRO A 215 -11.79 -5.29 -17.77
CA PRO A 215 -13.22 -5.18 -17.48
C PRO A 215 -13.68 -3.74 -17.24
N ALA A 216 -12.87 -2.91 -16.54
CA ALA A 216 -13.20 -1.51 -16.29
C ALA A 216 -13.34 -0.71 -17.60
N LEU A 217 -12.42 -0.90 -18.56
CA LEU A 217 -12.54 -0.34 -19.90
C LEU A 217 -13.77 -0.91 -20.64
N GLY A 218 -14.08 -2.18 -20.42
CA GLY A 218 -15.27 -2.85 -20.94
C GLY A 218 -16.57 -2.09 -20.67
N PHE A 219 -16.77 -1.58 -19.45
CA PHE A 219 -17.96 -0.79 -19.11
C PHE A 219 -18.06 0.52 -19.92
N VAL A 220 -16.93 1.20 -20.15
CA VAL A 220 -16.90 2.44 -20.94
C VAL A 220 -17.21 2.14 -22.40
N VAL A 221 -16.59 1.11 -22.97
CA VAL A 221 -16.81 0.69 -24.35
C VAL A 221 -18.26 0.21 -24.55
N GLN A 222 -18.80 -0.56 -23.61
CA GLN A 222 -20.19 -1.01 -23.65
C GLN A 222 -21.14 0.18 -23.74
N ARG A 223 -21.00 1.17 -22.85
CA ARG A 223 -21.84 2.38 -22.90
C ARG A 223 -21.68 3.13 -24.22
N HIS A 224 -20.46 3.22 -24.74
CA HIS A 224 -20.23 3.86 -26.03
C HIS A 224 -21.00 3.15 -27.17
N LEU A 225 -20.97 1.82 -27.19
CA LEU A 225 -21.70 1.02 -28.17
C LEU A 225 -23.22 1.15 -28.02
N GLU A 226 -23.74 1.18 -26.79
CA GLU A 226 -25.16 1.44 -26.50
C GLU A 226 -25.61 2.79 -27.07
N ILE A 227 -24.81 3.84 -26.88
CA ILE A 227 -25.07 5.19 -27.42
C ILE A 227 -25.02 5.18 -28.94
N ALA A 228 -24.01 4.53 -29.54
CA ALA A 228 -23.84 4.46 -30.99
C ALA A 228 -24.97 3.67 -31.68
N ALA A 229 -25.52 2.66 -30.99
CA ALA A 229 -26.63 1.84 -31.47
C ALA A 229 -28.02 2.42 -31.16
N PHE A 230 -28.09 3.50 -30.37
CA PHE A 230 -29.37 4.11 -29.99
C PHE A 230 -30.05 4.73 -31.22
N VAL A 231 -31.28 4.30 -31.50
CA VAL A 231 -32.15 4.89 -32.51
C VAL A 231 -33.20 5.74 -31.78
N PRO A 232 -33.14 7.09 -31.86
CA PRO A 232 -34.12 7.94 -31.18
C PRO A 232 -35.53 7.74 -31.74
N GLU A 233 -36.50 7.55 -30.85
CA GLU A 233 -37.91 7.42 -31.21
C GLU A 233 -38.69 8.68 -30.76
N PRO A 234 -39.47 9.30 -31.66
CA PRO A 234 -40.31 10.43 -31.27
C PRO A 234 -41.42 9.98 -30.32
N TYR A 235 -41.61 10.74 -29.25
CA TYR A 235 -42.72 10.57 -28.31
C TYR A 235 -43.33 11.93 -27.96
N TRP A 236 -44.58 11.92 -27.52
CA TRP A 236 -45.32 13.13 -27.16
C TRP A 236 -45.71 13.10 -25.70
N THR A 237 -45.58 14.24 -25.01
CA THR A 237 -46.00 14.42 -23.61
C THR A 237 -46.95 15.60 -23.51
N LEU A 238 -48.00 15.46 -22.71
CA LEU A 238 -48.87 16.58 -22.35
C LEU A 238 -48.21 17.38 -21.21
N ALA A 239 -47.98 18.67 -21.45
CA ALA A 239 -47.48 19.59 -20.42
C ALA A 239 -48.37 20.82 -20.34
N ALA A 240 -48.75 21.24 -19.12
CA ALA A 240 -49.52 22.44 -18.86
C ALA A 240 -48.71 23.41 -17.99
N ARG A 241 -48.77 24.70 -18.30
CA ARG A 241 -48.26 25.77 -17.43
C ARG A 241 -49.45 26.50 -16.85
N LEU A 242 -49.51 26.56 -15.51
CA LEU A 242 -50.58 27.23 -14.79
C LEU A 242 -50.06 28.55 -14.24
N GLN A 243 -50.84 29.61 -14.39
CA GLN A 243 -50.62 30.86 -13.69
C GLN A 243 -51.44 30.82 -12.40
N VAL A 244 -50.76 30.94 -11.26
CA VAL A 244 -51.44 31.08 -9.96
C VAL A 244 -51.79 32.56 -9.79
N LEU A 245 -53.07 32.86 -9.71
CA LEU A 245 -53.55 34.21 -9.39
C LEU A 245 -53.51 34.41 -7.87
N SER A 246 -52.93 35.51 -7.40
CA SER A 246 -52.97 35.92 -5.98
C SER A 246 -54.37 36.36 -5.59
N ALA A 247 -54.75 36.15 -4.33
CA ALA A 247 -56.11 36.33 -3.80
C ALA A 247 -56.67 37.77 -3.85
N ASP A 248 -55.89 38.76 -4.27
CA ASP A 248 -56.27 40.18 -4.28
C ASP A 248 -56.96 40.66 -5.58
N GLU A 249 -57.24 39.76 -6.54
CA GLU A 249 -57.93 40.08 -7.81
C GLU A 249 -59.26 39.31 -7.98
N ARG A 250 -60.10 39.24 -6.94
CA ARG A 250 -61.52 38.81 -7.05
C ARG A 250 -62.49 39.82 -6.47
#